data_AF-A0A350FTP9-F1
#
_entry.id   AF-A0A350FTP9-F1
#
_cell.length_a   1.000
_cell.length_b   1.000
_cell.length_c   1.000
_cell.angle_alpha   90.00
_cell.angle_beta   90.00
_cell.angle_gamma   90.00
#
_symmetry.space_group_name_H-M   'P 1'
#
loop_
_entity.id
_entity.type
_entity.pdbx_description
1 polymer ?
#
loop_
_entity_poly.entity_id
_entity_poly.type
_entity_poly.pdbx_seq_one_letter_code
_entity_poly.pdbx_strand_id
1 'polypeptide(L)'
;MAKVKSIIDEAAQIQLATQLIRLDARLQVLESETQLSRERLLKLYKELKHKSPPKGMLPFSTDWFMTWQPNIHSSLFINIYQTLIKSTDIEDIEAIIKAYRMYLEQITQLGLPEVLSLTRAWRLVKFFDAGMLTTTECKDCEGRFVVHTYELVNDYVCGLCHMPSRAGKTRQSAADRFFNEEASIEA
;
A
#
# COMPACT_ATOMS: atom_id res chain seq x y z
N MET A 1 29.86 -7.57 -23.75
CA MET A 1 29.60 -8.96 -23.31
C MET A 1 28.32 -8.97 -22.48
N ALA A 2 27.29 -9.67 -22.92
CA ALA A 2 26.04 -9.77 -22.17
C ALA A 2 26.31 -10.55 -20.87
N LYS A 3 26.12 -9.90 -19.72
CA LYS A 3 26.25 -10.54 -18.40
C LYS A 3 25.28 -11.72 -18.37
N VAL A 4 25.79 -12.95 -18.27
CA VAL A 4 24.95 -14.15 -18.14
C VAL A 4 24.10 -13.96 -16.90
N LYS A 5 22.78 -13.78 -17.09
CA LYS A 5 21.85 -13.63 -15.96
C LYS A 5 21.83 -14.96 -15.21
N SER A 6 22.07 -14.90 -13.90
CA SER A 6 21.97 -16.06 -13.01
C SER A 6 20.53 -16.58 -13.06
N ILE A 7 20.37 -17.90 -13.23
CA ILE A 7 19.04 -18.55 -13.20
C ILE A 7 18.39 -18.37 -11.82
N ILE A 8 19.20 -18.35 -10.76
CA ILE A 8 18.72 -18.15 -9.39
C ILE A 8 18.13 -16.75 -9.24
N ASP A 9 18.83 -15.72 -9.74
CA ASP A 9 18.35 -14.34 -9.69
C ASP A 9 17.08 -14.19 -10.53
N GLU A 10 17.04 -14.82 -11.70
CA GLU A 10 15.84 -14.82 -12.54
C GLU A 10 14.64 -15.51 -11.84
N ALA A 11 14.87 -16.63 -11.17
CA ALA A 11 13.84 -17.29 -10.37
C ALA A 11 13.36 -16.40 -9.22
N ALA A 12 14.27 -15.73 -8.51
CA ALA A 12 13.92 -14.79 -7.44
C ALA A 12 13.06 -13.63 -7.95
N GLN A 13 13.39 -13.05 -9.11
CA GLN A 13 12.61 -11.99 -9.74
C GLN A 13 11.20 -12.45 -10.15
N ILE A 14 11.07 -13.68 -10.67
CA ILE A 14 9.76 -14.28 -10.97
C ILE A 14 8.95 -14.52 -9.70
N GLN A 15 9.58 -14.98 -8.62
CA GLN A 15 8.91 -15.18 -7.34
C GLN A 15 8.42 -13.86 -6.75
N LEU A 16 9.24 -12.81 -6.77
CA LEU A 16 8.85 -11.48 -6.33
C LEU A 16 7.67 -10.94 -7.14
N ALA A 17 7.75 -11.00 -8.49
CA ALA A 17 6.66 -10.59 -9.35
C ALA A 17 5.37 -11.37 -9.06
N THR A 18 5.47 -12.68 -8.82
CA THR A 18 4.32 -13.54 -8.47
C THR A 18 3.67 -13.09 -7.17
N GLN A 19 4.46 -12.74 -6.15
CA GLN A 19 3.94 -12.24 -4.88
C GLN A 19 3.20 -10.92 -5.05
N LEU A 20 3.77 -9.97 -5.80
CA LEU A 20 3.15 -8.67 -6.09
C LEU A 20 1.85 -8.83 -6.88
N ILE A 21 1.84 -9.70 -7.90
CA ILE A 21 0.63 -9.98 -8.71
C ILE A 21 -0.47 -10.59 -7.85
N ARG A 22 -0.15 -11.53 -6.95
CA ARG A 22 -1.15 -12.15 -6.07
C ARG A 22 -1.86 -11.12 -5.19
N LEU A 23 -1.15 -10.06 -4.80
CA LEU A 23 -1.65 -8.93 -4.03
C LEU A 23 -2.23 -7.80 -4.91
N ASP A 24 -2.53 -8.09 -6.19
CA ASP A 24 -3.14 -7.17 -7.17
C ASP A 24 -2.35 -5.86 -7.37
N ALA A 25 -1.02 -5.91 -7.27
CA ALA A 25 -0.16 -4.76 -7.56
C ALA A 25 -0.30 -4.29 -9.01
N ARG A 26 -0.30 -2.97 -9.22
CA ARG A 26 -0.29 -2.38 -10.58
C ARG A 26 1.01 -2.69 -11.32
N LEU A 27 0.91 -2.83 -12.65
CA LEU A 27 2.06 -3.10 -13.52
C LEU A 27 3.25 -2.16 -13.28
N GLN A 28 2.98 -0.87 -13.02
CA GLN A 28 4.00 0.14 -12.74
C GLN A 28 4.81 -0.17 -11.47
N VAL A 29 4.21 -0.79 -10.46
CA VAL A 29 4.93 -1.27 -9.27
C VAL A 29 5.82 -2.45 -9.64
N LEU A 30 5.31 -3.41 -10.41
CA LEU A 30 6.11 -4.55 -10.85
C LEU A 30 7.29 -4.11 -11.71
N GLU A 31 7.12 -3.12 -12.59
CA GLU A 31 8.18 -2.55 -13.42
C GLU A 31 9.24 -1.80 -12.60
N SER A 32 8.85 -1.21 -11.45
CA SER A 32 9.77 -0.53 -10.54
C SER A 32 10.55 -1.50 -9.65
N GLU A 33 9.90 -2.56 -9.20
CA GLU A 33 10.43 -3.46 -8.16
C GLU A 33 11.02 -4.75 -8.72
N THR A 34 10.94 -4.98 -10.03
CA THR A 34 11.50 -6.18 -10.67
C THR A 34 12.32 -5.83 -11.91
N GLN A 35 13.22 -6.74 -12.29
CA GLN A 35 14.07 -6.63 -13.48
C GLN A 35 13.50 -7.38 -14.70
N LEU A 36 12.22 -7.79 -14.63
CA LEU A 36 11.53 -8.49 -15.71
C LEU A 36 11.07 -7.51 -16.79
N SER A 37 11.07 -7.96 -18.04
CA SER A 37 10.53 -7.12 -19.12
C SER A 37 9.01 -6.95 -18.97
N ARG A 38 8.50 -5.81 -19.42
CA ARG A 38 7.06 -5.51 -19.45
C ARG A 38 6.22 -6.63 -20.08
N GLU A 39 6.70 -7.22 -21.18
CA GLU A 39 6.03 -8.34 -21.84
C GLU A 39 5.91 -9.56 -20.93
N ARG A 40 6.99 -9.92 -20.22
CA ARG A 40 6.99 -11.04 -19.26
C ARG A 40 6.05 -10.77 -18.09
N LEU A 41 6.05 -9.55 -17.55
CA LEU A 41 5.15 -9.15 -16.47
C LEU A 41 3.67 -9.25 -16.91
N LEU A 42 3.34 -8.76 -18.10
CA LEU A 42 1.99 -8.87 -18.66
C LEU A 42 1.54 -10.32 -18.84
N LYS A 43 2.45 -11.17 -19.35
CA LYS A 43 2.18 -12.61 -19.53
C LYS A 43 1.95 -13.29 -18.18
N LEU A 44 2.84 -13.07 -17.21
CA LEU A 44 2.73 -13.63 -15.86
C LEU A 44 1.44 -13.18 -15.15
N TYR A 45 1.05 -11.90 -15.31
CA TYR A 45 -0.19 -11.39 -14.73
C TYR A 45 -1.42 -12.11 -15.29
N LYS A 46 -1.49 -12.28 -16.62
CA LYS A 46 -2.59 -12.99 -17.28
C LYS A 46 -2.64 -14.47 -16.92
N GLU A 47 -1.49 -15.11 -16.76
CA GLU A 47 -1.40 -16.52 -16.33
C GLU A 47 -1.91 -16.72 -14.89
N LEU A 48 -1.59 -15.79 -13.98
CA LEU A 48 -1.95 -15.91 -12.55
C LEU A 48 -3.35 -15.41 -12.20
N LYS A 49 -3.79 -14.30 -12.81
CA LYS A 49 -5.05 -13.63 -12.44
C LYS A 49 -6.13 -13.76 -13.51
N HIS A 50 -5.81 -14.32 -14.69
CA HIS A 50 -6.73 -14.43 -15.84
C HIS A 50 -7.37 -13.12 -16.31
N LYS A 51 -6.89 -11.97 -15.81
CA LYS A 51 -7.31 -10.62 -16.16
C LYS A 51 -6.11 -9.77 -16.56
N SER A 52 -6.36 -8.63 -17.21
CA SER A 52 -5.30 -7.66 -17.45
C SER A 52 -4.97 -6.88 -16.16
N PRO A 53 -3.73 -6.42 -15.96
CA PRO A 53 -3.40 -5.57 -14.84
C PRO A 53 -4.27 -4.30 -14.80
N PRO A 54 -4.52 -3.73 -13.61
CA PRO A 54 -5.26 -2.49 -13.49
C PRO A 54 -4.64 -1.38 -14.34
N LYS A 55 -5.51 -0.74 -15.14
CA LYS A 55 -5.16 0.43 -15.95
C LYS A 55 -5.33 1.69 -15.10
N GLY A 56 -4.51 2.70 -15.40
CA GLY A 56 -4.55 3.97 -14.69
C GLY A 56 -3.16 4.36 -14.20
N MET A 57 -3.03 5.61 -13.78
CA MET A 57 -1.78 6.11 -13.24
C MET A 57 -1.69 5.82 -11.74
N LEU A 58 -0.47 5.63 -11.22
CA LEU A 58 -0.22 5.61 -9.78
C LEU A 58 -0.81 6.86 -9.10
N PRO A 59 -1.19 6.78 -7.82
CA PRO A 59 -1.57 7.96 -7.05
C PRO A 59 -0.41 8.96 -7.04
N PHE A 60 -0.66 10.17 -7.56
CA PHE A 60 0.36 11.22 -7.60
C PHE A 60 0.36 12.14 -6.39
N SER A 61 -0.78 12.27 -5.71
CA SER A 61 -0.92 13.14 -4.54
C SER A 61 -0.93 12.38 -3.23
N THR A 62 -0.55 13.10 -2.18
CA THR A 62 -0.60 12.68 -0.78
C THR A 62 -2.01 12.80 -0.19
N ASP A 63 -2.93 13.52 -0.85
CA ASP A 63 -4.23 13.91 -0.29
C ASP A 63 -5.11 12.72 0.09
N TRP A 64 -5.05 11.64 -0.69
CA TRP A 64 -5.82 10.43 -0.39
C TRP A 64 -5.49 9.90 1.01
N PHE A 65 -4.21 9.92 1.41
CA PHE A 65 -3.74 9.47 2.72
C PHE A 65 -4.17 10.38 3.88
N MET A 66 -4.62 11.60 3.61
CA MET A 66 -5.14 12.52 4.62
C MET A 66 -6.64 12.37 4.85
N THR A 67 -7.35 11.66 3.96
CA THR A 67 -8.78 11.43 4.14
C THR A 67 -9.03 10.44 5.28
N TRP A 68 -10.12 10.64 6.02
CA TRP A 68 -10.41 9.96 7.29
C TRP A 68 -10.06 8.46 7.35
N GLN A 69 -10.75 7.62 6.56
CA GLN A 69 -10.56 6.18 6.63
C GLN A 69 -9.25 5.71 5.98
N PRO A 70 -8.88 6.18 4.77
CA PRO A 70 -7.55 5.96 4.23
C PRO A 70 -6.40 6.30 5.17
N ASN A 71 -6.50 7.40 5.93
CA ASN A 71 -5.50 7.78 6.92
C ASN A 71 -5.34 6.73 8.01
N ILE A 72 -6.46 6.22 8.55
CA ILE A 72 -6.44 5.17 9.57
C ILE A 72 -5.74 3.90 9.05
N HIS A 73 -6.12 3.43 7.86
CA HIS A 73 -5.53 2.22 7.26
C HIS A 73 -4.05 2.41 6.89
N SER A 74 -3.70 3.58 6.37
CA SER A 74 -2.32 3.93 6.01
C SER A 74 -1.43 4.06 7.24
N SER A 75 -1.97 4.64 8.31
CA SER A 75 -1.30 4.73 9.61
C SER A 75 -1.08 3.34 10.20
N LEU A 76 -2.08 2.46 10.14
CA LEU A 76 -1.90 1.09 10.58
C LEU A 76 -0.76 0.39 9.84
N PHE A 77 -0.80 0.42 8.50
CA PHE A 77 0.22 -0.20 7.66
C PHE A 77 1.62 0.39 7.90
N ILE A 78 1.78 1.73 7.95
CA ILE A 78 3.11 2.34 8.05
C ILE A 78 3.74 2.07 9.42
N ASN A 79 2.94 1.99 10.50
CA ASN A 79 3.45 1.61 11.81
C ASN A 79 3.98 0.16 11.83
N ILE A 80 3.28 -0.77 11.15
CA ILE A 80 3.76 -2.15 10.97
C ILE A 80 5.07 -2.14 10.17
N TYR A 81 5.10 -1.46 9.02
CA TYR A 81 6.27 -1.38 8.15
C TYR A 81 7.50 -0.79 8.87
N GLN A 82 7.33 0.35 9.56
CA GLN A 82 8.39 0.98 10.33
C GLN A 82 8.94 0.07 11.44
N THR A 83 8.10 -0.77 12.03
CA THR A 83 8.54 -1.74 13.05
C THR A 83 9.38 -2.86 12.42
N LEU A 84 9.01 -3.34 11.23
CA LEU A 84 9.77 -4.37 10.51
C LEU A 84 11.15 -3.89 10.07
N ILE A 85 11.25 -2.72 9.43
CA ILE A 85 12.54 -2.21 8.94
C ILE A 85 13.49 -1.80 10.08
N LYS A 86 12.97 -1.47 11.26
CA LYS A 86 13.79 -1.18 12.44
C LYS A 86 14.37 -2.44 13.09
N SER A 87 13.75 -3.59 12.86
CA SER A 87 14.08 -4.85 13.55
C SER A 87 14.82 -5.85 12.68
N THR A 88 14.94 -5.59 11.36
CA THR A 88 15.45 -6.58 10.39
C THR A 88 16.19 -5.92 9.23
N ASP A 89 17.18 -6.61 8.67
CA ASP A 89 17.90 -6.23 7.45
C ASP A 89 17.21 -6.88 6.23
N ILE A 90 16.02 -6.37 5.89
CA ILE A 90 15.17 -6.88 4.81
C ILE A 90 15.09 -5.82 3.71
N GLU A 91 15.11 -6.26 2.44
CA GLU A 91 14.90 -5.36 1.31
C GLU A 91 13.54 -4.65 1.39
N ASP A 92 13.49 -3.36 1.00
CA ASP A 92 12.31 -2.50 1.16
C ASP A 92 11.03 -3.14 0.62
N ILE A 93 11.06 -3.73 -0.58
CA ILE A 93 9.88 -4.35 -1.18
C ILE A 93 9.40 -5.59 -0.43
N GLU A 94 10.31 -6.39 0.09
CA GLU A 94 9.95 -7.55 0.92
C GLU A 94 9.32 -7.11 2.24
N ALA A 95 9.86 -6.03 2.85
CA ALA A 95 9.29 -5.43 4.05
C ALA A 95 7.88 -4.86 3.77
N ILE A 96 7.66 -4.22 2.61
CA ILE A 96 6.34 -3.76 2.18
C ILE A 96 5.36 -4.93 2.04
N ILE A 97 5.76 -6.01 1.35
CA ILE A 97 4.91 -7.20 1.15
C ILE A 97 4.52 -7.82 2.50
N LYS A 98 5.49 -7.97 3.41
CA LYS A 98 5.25 -8.54 4.75
C LYS A 98 4.33 -7.64 5.58
N ALA A 99 4.62 -6.33 5.65
CA ALA A 99 3.78 -5.36 6.34
C ALA A 99 2.35 -5.33 5.80
N TYR A 100 2.19 -5.41 4.48
CA TYR A 100 0.88 -5.40 3.84
C TYR A 100 0.06 -6.66 4.18
N ARG A 101 0.70 -7.83 4.21
CA ARG A 101 0.05 -9.08 4.65
C ARG A 101 -0.44 -8.98 6.10
N MET A 102 0.40 -8.47 7.00
CA MET A 102 0.01 -8.26 8.40
C MET A 102 -1.15 -7.26 8.53
N TYR A 103 -1.13 -6.19 7.72
CA TYR A 103 -2.25 -5.26 7.63
C TYR A 103 -3.54 -5.97 7.18
N LEU A 104 -3.49 -6.80 6.13
CA LEU A 104 -4.64 -7.56 5.64
C LEU A 104 -5.18 -8.52 6.72
N GLU A 105 -4.29 -9.22 7.41
CA GLU A 105 -4.66 -10.11 8.52
C GLU A 105 -5.39 -9.34 9.63
N GLN A 106 -4.86 -8.17 10.02
CA GLN A 106 -5.44 -7.37 11.08
C GLN A 106 -6.82 -6.80 10.72
N ILE A 107 -7.00 -6.25 9.51
CA ILE A 107 -8.32 -5.76 9.10
C ILE A 107 -9.33 -6.91 8.95
N THR A 108 -8.89 -8.08 8.48
CA THR A 108 -9.74 -9.27 8.35
C THR A 108 -10.22 -9.74 9.71
N GLN A 109 -9.32 -9.82 10.69
CA GLN A 109 -9.65 -10.20 12.07
C GLN A 109 -10.63 -9.21 12.72
N LEU A 110 -10.51 -7.92 12.40
CA LEU A 110 -11.40 -6.86 12.90
C LEU A 110 -12.70 -6.71 12.11
N GLY A 111 -12.89 -7.48 11.03
CA GLY A 111 -14.06 -7.36 10.14
C GLY A 111 -14.13 -6.01 9.41
N LEU A 112 -12.99 -5.35 9.19
CA LEU A 112 -12.88 -4.07 8.50
C LEU A 112 -12.66 -4.27 6.99
N PRO A 113 -13.20 -3.37 6.13
CA PRO A 113 -12.98 -3.47 4.69
C PRO A 113 -11.52 -3.13 4.30
N GLU A 114 -11.05 -3.71 3.20
CA GLU A 114 -9.76 -3.39 2.61
C GLU A 114 -9.80 -2.04 1.88
N VAL A 115 -9.33 -0.98 2.54
CA VAL A 115 -9.30 0.40 1.99
C VAL A 115 -7.97 0.71 1.30
N LEU A 116 -6.86 0.27 1.91
CA LEU A 116 -5.51 0.47 1.40
C LEU A 116 -5.12 -0.70 0.52
N SER A 117 -4.81 -0.43 -0.75
CA SER A 117 -4.26 -1.41 -1.69
C SER A 117 -2.75 -1.55 -1.54
N LEU A 118 -2.16 -2.65 -2.03
CA LEU A 118 -0.71 -2.84 -2.02
C LEU A 118 0.01 -1.72 -2.78
N THR A 119 -0.53 -1.29 -3.93
CA THR A 119 0.06 -0.20 -4.72
C THR A 119 0.06 1.12 -3.95
N ARG A 120 -1.03 1.43 -3.23
CA ARG A 120 -1.11 2.63 -2.37
C ARG A 120 -0.17 2.50 -1.17
N ALA A 121 -0.04 1.32 -0.58
CA ALA A 121 0.90 1.05 0.51
C ALA A 121 2.36 1.24 0.07
N TRP A 122 2.73 0.70 -1.10
CA TRP A 122 4.03 0.94 -1.73
C TRP A 122 4.26 2.43 -1.99
N ARG A 123 3.25 3.14 -2.52
CA ARG A 123 3.36 4.58 -2.79
C ARG A 123 3.49 5.41 -1.51
N LEU A 124 2.81 5.01 -0.43
CA LEU A 124 2.94 5.62 0.89
C LEU A 124 4.40 5.59 1.34
N VAL A 125 5.07 4.44 1.25
CA VAL A 125 6.50 4.33 1.60
C VAL A 125 7.34 5.30 0.76
N LYS A 126 7.12 5.37 -0.55
CA LYS A 126 7.85 6.33 -1.40
C LYS A 126 7.60 7.79 -1.01
N PHE A 127 6.42 8.15 -0.50
CA PHE A 127 6.14 9.49 0.01
C PHE A 127 6.82 9.77 1.37
N PHE A 128 6.99 8.74 2.21
CA PHE A 128 7.79 8.83 3.43
C PHE A 128 9.28 9.00 3.10
N ASP A 129 9.81 8.21 2.16
CA ASP A 129 11.21 8.30 1.71
C ASP A 129 11.52 9.68 1.11
N ALA A 130 10.56 10.26 0.38
CA ALA A 130 10.66 11.60 -0.19
C ALA A 130 10.47 12.74 0.84
N GLY A 131 10.23 12.42 2.12
CA GLY A 131 10.01 13.40 3.18
C GLY A 131 8.73 14.22 3.02
N MET A 132 7.76 13.74 2.23
CA MET A 132 6.47 14.42 2.03
C MET A 132 5.46 14.10 3.13
N LEU A 133 5.58 12.92 3.72
CA LEU A 133 4.73 12.41 4.79
C LEU A 133 5.56 11.99 5.99
N THR A 134 4.97 12.12 7.18
CA THR A 134 5.53 11.63 8.45
C THR A 134 4.40 11.08 9.32
N THR A 135 4.73 10.61 10.52
CA THR A 135 3.75 10.27 11.55
C THR A 135 3.80 11.24 12.72
N THR A 136 2.65 11.49 13.34
CA THR A 136 2.53 12.24 14.61
C THR A 136 1.66 11.47 15.59
N GLU A 137 1.89 11.67 16.89
CA GLU A 137 1.11 11.04 17.95
C GLU A 137 -0.18 11.82 18.22
N CYS A 138 -1.29 11.08 18.41
CA CYS A 138 -2.57 11.65 18.81
C CYS A 138 -2.55 11.97 20.31
N LYS A 139 -3.04 13.15 20.70
CA LYS A 139 -3.10 13.53 22.12
C LYS A 139 -4.06 12.70 22.97
N ASP A 140 -5.10 12.13 22.35
CA ASP A 140 -6.17 11.44 23.08
C ASP A 140 -5.93 9.93 23.19
N CYS A 141 -5.47 9.28 22.11
CA CYS A 141 -5.27 7.83 22.06
C CYS A 141 -3.81 7.40 21.93
N GLU A 142 -2.87 8.35 21.84
CA GLU A 142 -1.42 8.10 21.72
C GLU A 142 -1.00 7.32 20.46
N GLY A 143 -1.95 6.97 19.58
CA GLY A 143 -1.68 6.31 18.31
C GLY A 143 -0.93 7.23 17.35
N ARG A 144 -0.08 6.65 16.50
CA ARG A 144 0.68 7.37 15.48
C ARG A 144 -0.06 7.38 14.15
N PHE A 145 -0.32 8.57 13.61
CA PHE A 145 -1.08 8.76 12.38
C PHE A 145 -0.29 9.52 11.32
N VAL A 146 -0.54 9.19 10.05
CA VAL A 146 0.08 9.83 8.88
C VAL A 146 -0.37 11.29 8.79
N VAL A 147 0.58 12.19 8.61
CA VAL A 147 0.38 13.64 8.41
C VAL A 147 1.39 14.18 7.40
N HIS A 148 1.18 15.40 6.91
CA HIS A 148 2.21 16.05 6.10
C HIS A 148 3.40 16.46 6.98
N THR A 149 4.62 16.33 6.44
CA THR A 149 5.86 16.60 7.19
C THR A 149 5.95 18.00 7.80
N TYR A 150 5.36 19.00 7.13
CA TYR A 150 5.43 20.41 7.55
C TYR A 150 4.09 20.93 8.10
N GLU A 151 3.18 20.03 8.48
CA GLU A 151 1.91 20.39 9.10
C GLU A 151 2.10 20.78 10.58
N LEU A 152 1.32 21.74 11.06
CA LEU A 152 1.34 22.16 12.46
C LEU A 152 0.53 21.16 13.30
N VAL A 153 1.24 20.22 13.93
CA VAL A 153 0.63 19.07 14.64
C VAL A 153 0.62 19.18 16.16
N ASN A 154 0.86 20.39 16.71
CA ASN A 154 0.99 20.61 18.16
C ASN A 154 -0.21 20.12 18.99
N ASP A 155 -1.41 20.13 18.43
CA ASP A 155 -2.67 19.67 19.05
C ASP A 155 -3.36 18.61 18.18
N TYR A 156 -2.58 17.74 17.53
CA TYR A 156 -3.14 16.74 16.62
C TYR A 156 -4.04 15.73 17.36
N VAL A 157 -5.27 15.61 16.86
CA VAL A 157 -6.27 14.61 17.28
C VAL A 157 -6.67 13.79 16.07
N CYS A 158 -6.55 12.48 16.17
CA CYS A 158 -6.81 11.59 15.04
C CYS A 158 -8.31 11.48 14.72
N GLY A 159 -8.60 11.02 13.50
CA GLY A 159 -9.98 10.82 13.05
C GLY A 159 -10.75 9.71 13.78
N LEU A 160 -10.10 8.88 14.60
CA LEU A 160 -10.79 7.92 15.47
C LEU A 160 -11.31 8.58 16.75
N CYS A 161 -10.51 9.46 17.35
CA CYS A 161 -10.87 10.22 18.54
C CYS A 161 -11.86 11.34 18.23
N HIS A 162 -11.63 12.07 17.14
CA HIS A 162 -12.51 13.13 16.67
C HIS A 162 -13.04 12.81 15.27
N MET A 163 -14.06 11.96 15.23
CA MET A 163 -14.67 11.51 13.99
C MET A 163 -15.31 12.70 13.23
N PRO A 164 -14.93 12.95 11.96
CA PRO A 164 -15.49 14.07 11.21
C PRO A 164 -16.98 13.85 10.92
N SER A 165 -17.78 14.91 10.85
CA SER A 165 -19.26 14.81 10.71
C SER A 165 -19.73 14.09 9.42
N ARG A 166 -18.84 13.99 8.42
CA ARG A 166 -19.08 13.28 7.13
C ARG A 166 -18.38 11.92 7.04
N ALA A 167 -17.83 11.42 8.15
CA ALA A 167 -17.45 10.03 8.31
C ALA A 167 -18.61 9.11 7.90
N GLY A 168 -18.41 8.24 6.91
CA GLY A 168 -19.46 7.33 6.42
C GLY A 168 -20.63 7.98 5.64
N LYS A 169 -20.78 9.31 5.61
CA LYS A 169 -21.93 10.00 4.98
C LYS A 169 -21.67 10.52 3.56
N THR A 170 -21.44 9.63 2.61
CA THR A 170 -21.60 9.91 1.17
C THR A 170 -22.62 8.94 0.59
N ARG A 171 -23.42 9.38 -0.39
CA ARG A 171 -24.55 8.63 -0.99
C ARG A 171 -24.18 7.31 -1.68
N GLN A 172 -22.90 6.94 -1.74
CA GLN A 172 -22.43 5.65 -2.27
C GLN A 172 -22.50 4.59 -1.18
N SER A 173 -22.77 3.33 -1.56
CA SER A 173 -22.81 2.24 -0.60
C SER A 173 -21.47 2.12 0.14
N ALA A 174 -21.49 1.69 1.41
CA ALA A 174 -20.27 1.50 2.18
C ALA A 174 -19.29 0.50 1.51
N ALA A 175 -19.83 -0.41 0.69
CA ALA A 175 -19.07 -1.36 -0.11
C ALA A 175 -18.35 -0.69 -1.29
N ASP A 176 -18.97 0.30 -1.96
CA ASP A 176 -18.38 1.00 -3.12
C ASP A 176 -17.35 2.07 -2.72
N ARG A 177 -17.49 2.67 -1.53
CA ARG A 177 -16.68 3.82 -1.07
C ARG A 177 -15.26 3.45 -0.66
N PHE A 178 -15.09 2.24 -0.15
CA PHE A 178 -13.87 1.76 0.49
C PHE A 178 -13.29 0.57 -0.24
N PHE A 179 -13.83 0.27 -1.41
CA PHE A 179 -13.38 -0.82 -2.23
C PHE A 179 -11.96 -0.54 -2.73
N ASN A 180 -11.05 -1.49 -2.53
CA ASN A 180 -9.78 -1.49 -3.24
C ASN A 180 -10.07 -1.57 -4.75
N GLU A 181 -10.06 -0.44 -5.46
CA GLU A 181 -10.29 -0.33 -6.91
C GLU A 181 -9.36 -1.24 -7.73
N GLU A 182 -8.24 -1.69 -7.15
CA GLU A 182 -7.30 -2.62 -7.78
C GLU A 182 -7.71 -4.09 -7.58
N ALA A 183 -8.49 -4.40 -6.54
CA ALA A 183 -9.02 -5.74 -6.28
C ALA A 183 -10.20 -6.10 -7.22
N SER A 184 -11.06 -5.14 -7.59
CA SER A 184 -12.19 -5.36 -8.50
C SER A 184 -11.86 -4.93 -9.92
N ILE A 185 -11.16 -5.83 -10.60
CA ILE A 185 -11.34 -5.95 -12.04
C ILE A 185 -11.82 -7.37 -12.26
N GLU A 186 -13.07 -7.63 -11.85
CA GLU A 186 -13.84 -8.71 -12.44
C GLU A 186 -14.71 -8.09 -13.55
N ALA A 187 -14.49 -8.60 -14.77
CA ALA A 187 -15.18 -8.31 -16.03
C ALA A 187 -14.99 -6.89 -16.61
#